data_AF-A0A1A2N8E9-F1
#
_entry.id   AF-A0A1A2N8E9-F1
#
_cell.length_a   1.000
_cell.length_b   1.000
_cell.length_c   1.000
_cell.angle_alpha   90.00
_cell.angle_beta   90.00
_cell.angle_gamma   90.00
#
_symmetry.space_group_name_H-M   'P 1'
#
loop_
_entity.id
_entity.type
_entity.pdbx_description
1 polymer ?
#
loop_
_entity_poly.entity_id
_entity_poly.type
_entity_poly.pdbx_seq_one_letter_code
_entity_poly.pdbx_strand_id
1 'polypeptide(L)'
;MRTVAQNNTDKKIGYIRLAIVSAVIAALIALGLGLIAANKPAAGHPCSMPNVTTKDSSGHTVSCDRTTASARDLVWKFAPAS
;
A
#
# COMPACT_ATOMS: atom_id res chain seq x y z
N MET A 1 25.97 6.13 -44.08
CA MET A 1 24.63 6.70 -43.88
C MET A 1 23.71 5.59 -43.38
N ARG A 2 23.15 5.69 -42.16
CA ARG A 2 22.11 4.74 -41.73
C ARG A 2 20.79 5.15 -42.41
N THR A 3 20.19 4.23 -43.15
CA THR A 3 18.91 4.47 -43.85
C THR A 3 17.81 4.80 -42.86
N VAL A 4 16.90 5.70 -43.21
CA VAL A 4 15.73 6.12 -42.40
C VAL A 4 14.91 4.96 -41.82
N ALA A 5 14.91 3.79 -42.46
CA ALA A 5 14.28 2.57 -41.96
C ALA A 5 14.92 2.02 -40.65
N GLN A 6 16.23 2.21 -40.47
CA GLN A 6 16.98 1.69 -39.33
C GLN A 6 16.67 2.49 -38.05
N ASN A 7 16.65 3.83 -38.15
CA ASN A 7 16.36 4.75 -37.03
C ASN A 7 14.93 4.58 -36.47
N ASN A 8 13.96 4.23 -37.30
CA ASN A 8 12.58 3.99 -36.87
C ASN A 8 12.45 2.67 -36.09
N THR A 9 13.27 1.68 -36.41
CA THR A 9 13.28 0.37 -35.74
C THR A 9 13.91 0.48 -34.35
N ASP A 10 15.02 1.22 -34.22
CA ASP A 10 15.67 1.51 -32.93
C ASP A 10 14.76 2.30 -31.99
N LYS A 11 14.05 3.31 -32.52
CA LYS A 11 13.01 4.05 -31.77
C LYS A 11 11.89 3.12 -31.31
N LYS A 12 11.38 2.24 -32.18
CA LYS A 12 10.35 1.26 -31.79
C LYS A 12 10.80 0.36 -30.66
N ILE A 13 12.03 -0.15 -30.72
CA ILE A 13 12.61 -0.99 -29.65
C ILE A 13 12.73 -0.20 -28.34
N GLY A 14 13.14 1.07 -28.41
CA GLY A 14 13.22 1.97 -27.25
C GLY A 14 11.87 2.19 -26.59
N TYR A 15 10.83 2.48 -27.39
CA TYR A 15 9.47 2.65 -26.89
C TYR A 15 8.89 1.38 -26.28
N ILE A 16 9.14 0.21 -26.88
CA ILE A 16 8.69 -1.08 -26.32
C ILE A 16 9.36 -1.33 -24.96
N ARG A 17 10.67 -1.11 -24.85
CA ARG A 17 11.38 -1.25 -23.56
C ARG A 17 10.84 -0.28 -22.51
N LEU A 18 10.61 0.98 -22.88
CA LEU A 18 10.04 1.98 -21.98
C LEU A 18 8.63 1.59 -21.52
N ALA A 19 7.80 1.08 -22.44
CA ALA A 19 6.46 0.61 -22.13
C ALA A 19 6.48 -0.56 -21.14
N ILE A 20 7.40 -1.52 -21.33
CA ILE A 20 7.56 -2.65 -20.40
C ILE A 20 7.98 -2.15 -19.01
N VAL A 21 9.01 -1.29 -18.93
CA VAL A 21 9.48 -0.76 -17.64
C VAL A 21 8.37 0.02 -16.93
N SER A 22 7.64 0.87 -17.68
CA SER A 22 6.50 1.61 -17.15
C SER A 22 5.40 0.67 -16.61
N ALA A 23 5.05 -0.37 -17.36
CA ALA A 23 4.05 -1.36 -16.94
C ALA A 23 4.47 -2.10 -15.67
N VAL A 24 5.73 -2.50 -15.55
CA VAL A 24 6.26 -3.16 -14.35
C VAL A 24 6.20 -2.22 -13.14
N ILE A 25 6.61 -0.95 -13.29
CA ILE A 25 6.53 0.04 -12.22
C ILE A 25 5.08 0.23 -11.77
N ALA A 26 4.14 0.40 -12.73
CA ALA A 26 2.72 0.55 -12.42
C ALA A 26 2.16 -0.66 -11.66
N ALA A 27 2.54 -1.88 -12.07
CA ALA A 27 2.13 -3.11 -11.40
C ALA A 27 2.68 -3.20 -9.96
N LEU A 28 3.95 -2.84 -9.74
CA LEU A 28 4.56 -2.81 -8.40
C LEU A 28 3.88 -1.79 -7.48
N ILE A 29 3.54 -0.61 -7.99
CA ILE A 29 2.82 0.42 -7.24
C ILE A 29 1.42 -0.10 -6.86
N ALA A 30 0.70 -0.68 -7.82
CA ALA A 30 -0.63 -1.24 -7.57
C ALA A 30 -0.60 -2.37 -6.52
N LEU A 31 0.39 -3.26 -6.60
CA LEU A 31 0.62 -4.32 -5.60
C LEU A 31 0.91 -3.73 -4.21
N GLY A 32 1.81 -2.74 -4.13
CA GLY A 32 2.15 -2.08 -2.87
C GLY A 32 0.93 -1.41 -2.22
N LEU A 33 0.15 -0.66 -3.01
CA LEU A 33 -1.08 -0.03 -2.54
C LEU A 33 -2.13 -1.06 -2.09
N GLY A 34 -2.26 -2.17 -2.82
CA GLY A 34 -3.14 -3.28 -2.46
C GLY A 34 -2.77 -3.91 -1.12
N LEU A 35 -1.49 -4.15 -0.88
CA LEU A 35 -0.99 -4.66 0.40
C LEU A 35 -1.24 -3.70 1.56
N ILE A 36 -1.00 -2.40 1.35
CA ILE A 36 -1.28 -1.37 2.37
C ILE A 36 -2.78 -1.33 2.68
N ALA A 37 -3.64 -1.44 1.67
CA ALA A 37 -5.09 -1.46 1.84
C ALA A 37 -5.56 -2.73 2.58
N ALA A 38 -5.00 -3.89 2.26
CA ALA A 38 -5.35 -5.17 2.90
C ALA A 38 -4.87 -5.23 4.35
N ASN A 39 -3.72 -4.65 4.65
CA ASN A 39 -3.16 -4.60 6.00
C ASN A 39 -3.63 -3.37 6.80
N LYS A 40 -4.68 -2.66 6.35
CA LYS A 40 -5.24 -1.58 7.15
C LYS A 40 -5.74 -2.14 8.48
N PRO A 41 -5.36 -1.53 9.59
CA PRO A 41 -5.75 -1.99 10.91
C PRO A 41 -7.27 -1.88 11.07
N ALA A 42 -7.91 -3.01 11.32
CA ALA A 42 -9.33 -3.07 11.67
C ALA A 42 -9.48 -3.32 13.17
N ALA A 43 -10.59 -2.87 13.75
CA ALA A 43 -10.89 -3.11 15.16
C ALA A 43 -10.80 -4.61 15.49
N GLY A 44 -10.13 -4.95 16.58
CA GLY A 44 -9.87 -6.32 17.02
C GLY A 44 -8.57 -6.95 16.52
N HIS A 45 -7.83 -6.32 15.59
CA HIS A 45 -6.51 -6.80 15.19
C HIS A 45 -5.45 -6.48 16.25
N PRO A 46 -4.45 -7.36 16.45
CA PRO A 46 -3.35 -7.10 17.38
C PRO A 46 -2.50 -5.92 16.89
N CYS A 47 -2.00 -5.13 17.83
CA CYS A 47 -1.11 -4.02 17.57
C CYS A 47 0.12 -4.09 18.46
N SER A 48 1.29 -3.71 17.94
CA SER A 48 2.54 -3.81 18.70
C SER A 48 2.84 -2.58 19.57
N MET A 49 2.17 -1.45 19.32
CA MET A 49 2.54 -0.17 19.94
C MET A 49 1.33 0.52 20.57
N PRO A 50 1.33 0.72 21.90
CA PRO A 50 0.20 1.33 22.62
C PRO A 50 0.06 2.82 22.28
N ASN A 51 -1.15 3.36 22.42
CA ASN A 51 -1.46 4.78 22.25
C ASN A 51 -1.18 5.33 20.84
N VAL A 52 -1.22 4.46 19.83
CA VAL A 52 -1.15 4.86 18.43
C VAL A 52 -2.56 5.00 17.90
N THR A 53 -2.85 6.09 17.20
CA THR A 53 -4.10 6.31 16.48
C THR A 53 -3.87 6.26 14.98
N THR A 54 -4.79 5.63 14.26
CA THR A 54 -4.75 5.51 12.80
C THR A 54 -6.17 5.39 12.25
N LYS A 55 -6.33 5.34 10.93
CA LYS A 55 -7.63 5.14 10.28
C LYS A 55 -7.78 3.72 9.76
N ASP A 56 -8.94 3.13 10.00
CA ASP A 56 -9.30 1.82 9.45
C ASP A 56 -9.64 1.92 7.94
N SER A 57 -9.96 0.78 7.34
CA SER A 57 -10.39 0.70 5.93
C SER A 57 -11.67 1.48 5.62
N SER A 58 -12.52 1.67 6.63
CA SER A 58 -13.81 2.35 6.55
C SER A 58 -13.70 3.86 6.84
N GLY A 59 -12.50 4.35 7.17
CA GLY A 59 -12.22 5.76 7.48
C GLY A 59 -12.46 6.14 8.95
N HIS A 60 -12.83 5.19 9.82
CA HIS A 60 -12.97 5.41 11.24
C HIS A 60 -11.59 5.47 11.92
N THR A 61 -11.46 6.38 12.88
CA THR A 61 -10.27 6.45 13.71
C THR A 61 -10.27 5.29 14.70
N VAL A 62 -9.20 4.49 14.68
CA VAL A 62 -8.95 3.42 15.64
C VAL A 62 -7.71 3.77 16.47
N SER A 63 -7.76 3.47 17.76
CA SER A 63 -6.66 3.60 18.72
C SER A 63 -6.17 2.21 19.13
N CYS A 64 -4.87 2.04 19.30
CA CYS A 64 -4.28 0.82 19.83
C CYS A 64 -4.26 0.90 21.37
N ASP A 65 -5.14 0.13 21.99
CA ASP A 65 -5.33 0.09 23.45
C ASP A 65 -5.36 -1.34 23.96
N ARG A 66 -5.11 -1.53 25.25
CA ARG A 66 -5.18 -2.87 25.85
C ARG A 66 -6.58 -3.45 25.74
N THR A 67 -6.66 -4.74 25.46
CA THR A 67 -7.94 -5.45 25.56
C THR A 67 -8.36 -5.61 27.02
N THR A 68 -9.67 -5.59 27.29
CA THR A 68 -10.22 -5.81 28.64
C THR A 68 -10.02 -7.25 29.10
N ALA A 69 -9.85 -8.18 28.16
CA ALA A 69 -9.65 -9.60 28.43
C ALA A 69 -8.22 -9.96 28.88
N SER A 70 -7.23 -9.11 28.61
CA SER A 70 -5.81 -9.41 28.84
C SER A 70 -5.00 -8.12 28.86
N ALA A 71 -4.35 -7.82 29.98
CA ALA A 71 -3.54 -6.60 30.14
C ALA A 71 -2.24 -6.60 29.29
N ARG A 72 -1.92 -7.73 28.64
CA ARG A 72 -0.74 -7.86 27.78
C ARG A 72 -1.04 -7.76 26.29
N ASP A 73 -2.30 -7.91 25.89
CA ASP A 73 -2.67 -7.85 24.48
C ASP A 73 -3.16 -6.45 24.11
N LEU A 74 -2.45 -5.85 23.18
CA LEU A 74 -2.79 -4.58 22.57
C LEU A 74 -3.60 -4.86 21.31
N VAL A 75 -4.77 -4.24 21.19
CA VAL A 75 -5.66 -4.41 20.05
C VAL A 75 -6.15 -3.06 19.55
N TRP A 76 -6.41 -2.97 18.25
CA TRP A 76 -7.09 -1.81 17.68
C TRP A 76 -8.53 -1.75 18.18
N LYS A 77 -8.94 -0.60 18.72
CA LYS A 77 -10.30 -0.30 19.17
C LYS A 77 -10.76 0.98 18.49
N PHE A 78 -12.07 1.15 18.31
CA PHE A 78 -12.60 2.42 17.84
C PHE A 78 -12.26 3.52 18.85
N ALA A 79 -11.68 4.62 18.36
CA ALA A 79 -11.46 5.79 19.19
C ALA A 79 -12.84 6.39 19.55
N PRO A 80 -13.05 6.84 20.80
CA PRO A 80 -14.27 7.54 21.16
C PRO A 80 -14.39 8.79 20.27
N ALA A 81 -15.59 9.01 19.72
CA ALA A 81 -15.90 10.28 19.07
C ALA A 81 -15.74 11.38 20.10
N SER A 82 -14.76 12.27 19.88
CA SER A 82 -14.54 13.47 20.70
C SER A 82 -15.68 14.45 20.55
#